data_AF-A0A1V5RML5-F1
#
_entry.id   AF-A0A1V5RML5-F1
#
_cell.length_a   1.000
_cell.length_b   1.000
_cell.length_c   1.000
_cell.angle_alpha   90.00
_cell.angle_beta   90.00
_cell.angle_gamma   90.00
#
_symmetry.space_group_name_H-M   'P 1'
#
loop_
_entity.id
_entity.type
_entity.pdbx_description
1 polymer ?
#
loop_
_entity_poly.entity_id
_entity_poly.type
_entity_poly.pdbx_seq_one_letter_code
_entity_poly.pdbx_strand_id
1 'polypeptide(L)' 'MQVTTEQGQVLTVRNDVGTSATPIARVLRGTLFTVKGGPVKQDNFTWWELEGDKLNGWAAEGDGTTRWLTPVE' A
#
# COMPACT_ATOMS: atom_id res chain seq x y z
N MET A 1 -3.33 -0.26 -12.79
CA MET A 1 -2.96 -1.62 -12.33
C MET A 1 -3.63 -1.88 -11.00
N GLN A 2 -4.13 -3.10 -10.76
CA GLN A 2 -4.73 -3.47 -9.48
C GLN A 2 -3.71 -4.15 -8.56
N VAL A 3 -3.82 -3.88 -7.26
CA VAL A 3 -2.95 -4.41 -6.22
C VAL A 3 -3.76 -4.83 -4.99
N THR A 4 -3.19 -5.74 -4.22
CA THR A 4 -3.68 -6.24 -2.94
C THR A 4 -2.48 -6.61 -2.04
N THR A 5 -2.68 -7.46 -1.04
CA THR A 5 -1.62 -8.01 -0.17
C THR A 5 -1.67 -9.55 -0.14
N GLU A 6 -0.61 -10.21 0.31
CA GLU A 6 -0.56 -11.67 0.37
C GLU A 6 -1.38 -12.26 1.52
N GLN A 7 -1.67 -13.55 1.41
CA GLN A 7 -2.35 -14.27 2.48
C GLN A 7 -1.47 -14.30 3.74
N GLY A 8 -2.06 -13.96 4.88
CA GLY A 8 -1.33 -13.85 6.15
C GLY A 8 -0.56 -12.54 6.33
N GLN A 9 -0.57 -11.65 5.33
CA GLN A 9 -0.02 -10.31 5.45
C GLN A 9 -1.10 -9.25 5.71
N VAL A 10 -0.64 -8.09 6.19
CA VAL A 10 -1.45 -6.91 6.40
C VAL A 10 -0.80 -5.75 5.64
N LEU A 11 -1.56 -5.12 4.75
CA LEU A 11 -1.15 -3.87 4.14
C LEU A 11 -1.63 -2.70 5.01
N THR A 12 -0.70 -1.81 5.37
CA THR A 12 -1.05 -0.59 6.11
C THR A 12 -1.20 0.56 5.12
N VAL A 13 -2.40 1.14 5.06
CA VAL A 13 -2.72 2.32 4.26
C VAL A 13 -2.66 3.55 5.15
N ARG A 14 -1.98 4.58 4.68
CA ARG A 14 -1.74 5.85 5.37
C ARG A 14 -2.37 7.02 4.62
N ASN A 15 -2.63 8.12 5.31
CA ASN A 15 -3.21 9.31 4.71
C ASN A 15 -2.25 10.11 3.82
N ASP A 16 -0.93 9.88 3.96
CA ASP A 16 0.11 10.53 3.19
C ASP A 16 1.32 9.58 3.06
N VAL A 17 2.30 9.97 2.25
CA VAL A 17 3.56 9.25 2.08
C VAL A 17 4.43 9.31 3.33
N GLY A 18 5.02 8.17 3.71
CA GLY A 18 6.01 8.09 4.78
C GLY A 18 5.56 7.36 6.05
N THR A 19 6.54 7.00 6.86
CA THR A 19 6.40 6.27 8.11
C THR A 19 5.80 7.12 9.24
N SER A 20 5.96 8.45 9.16
CA SER A 20 5.34 9.42 10.07
C SER A 20 3.88 9.73 9.73
N ALA A 21 3.41 9.41 8.52
CA ALA A 21 2.03 9.64 8.11
C ALA A 21 1.05 8.77 8.92
N THR A 22 -0.16 9.25 9.16
CA THR A 22 -1.14 8.57 10.02
C THR A 22 -1.67 7.31 9.33
N PRO A 23 -1.58 6.12 9.94
CA PRO A 23 -2.25 4.92 9.46
C PRO A 23 -3.77 5.12 9.52
N ILE A 24 -4.44 5.02 8.38
CA ILE A 24 -5.90 5.15 8.27
C ILE A 24 -6.60 3.82 8.08
N ALA A 25 -5.87 2.78 7.64
CA ALA A 25 -6.41 1.43 7.57
C ALA A 25 -5.31 0.36 7.64
N ARG A 26 -5.73 -0.84 8.04
CA ARG A 26 -4.96 -2.08 7.95
C ARG A 26 -5.85 -3.11 7.26
N VAL A 27 -5.43 -3.54 6.08
CA VAL A 27 -6.26 -4.38 5.21
C VAL A 27 -5.58 -5.72 4.96
N LEU A 28 -6.41 -6.76 4.88
CA LEU A 28 -5.98 -8.11 4.54
C LEU A 28 -6.13 -8.35 3.03
N ARG A 29 -5.60 -9.49 2.57
CA ARG A 29 -5.79 -9.96 1.19
C ARG A 29 -7.27 -9.93 0.79
N GLY A 30 -7.52 -9.58 -0.47
CA GLY A 30 -8.87 -9.50 -1.05
C GLY A 30 -9.41 -8.07 -1.10
N THR A 31 -8.83 -7.14 -0.33
CA THR A 31 -9.06 -5.71 -0.58
C THR A 31 -8.28 -5.30 -1.81
N LEU A 32 -8.98 -4.78 -2.82
CA LEU A 32 -8.42 -4.37 -4.10
C LEU A 32 -8.24 -2.86 -4.15
N PHE A 33 -7.09 -2.42 -4.62
CA PHE A 33 -6.81 -1.02 -4.93
C PHE A 33 -6.31 -0.88 -6.36
N THR A 34 -6.57 0.27 -6.96
CA THR A 34 -5.91 0.71 -8.18
C THR A 34 -4.76 1.63 -7.81
N VAL A 35 -3.58 1.38 -8.38
CA VAL A 35 -2.46 2.33 -8.23
C VAL A 35 -2.73 3.55 -9.10
N LYS A 36 -2.72 4.73 -8.49
CA LYS A 36 -2.97 6.02 -9.15
C LYS A 36 -1.72 6.86 -9.32
N GLY A 37 -0.73 6.67 -8.44
CA GLY A 37 0.45 7.51 -8.38
C GLY A 37 1.64 6.82 -7.70
N GLY A 38 2.80 7.45 -7.82
CA GLY A 38 4.09 6.89 -7.40
C GLY A 38 4.90 6.29 -8.56
N PRO A 39 6.06 5.68 -8.29
CA PRO A 39 6.62 5.44 -6.95
C PRO A 39 7.23 6.69 -6.32
N VAL A 40 7.03 6.88 -5.01
CA VAL A 40 7.74 7.89 -4.20
C VAL A 40 8.68 7.17 -3.24
N LYS A 41 9.96 7.55 -3.24
CA LYS A 41 10.95 7.00 -2.29
C LYS A 41 11.03 7.90 -1.06
N GLN A 42 10.64 7.39 0.10
CA GLN A 42 10.69 8.12 1.37
C GLN A 42 10.86 7.15 2.54
N ASP A 43 11.63 7.54 3.54
CA ASP A 43 11.91 6.74 4.74
C ASP A 43 12.46 5.33 4.43
N ASN A 44 13.25 5.20 3.37
CA ASN A 44 13.78 3.94 2.83
C ASN A 44 12.73 2.97 2.27
N PHE A 45 11.49 3.42 2.06
CA PHE A 45 10.43 2.64 1.42
C PHE A 45 10.06 3.22 0.06
N THR A 46 9.56 2.36 -0.82
CA THR A 46 8.85 2.75 -2.05
C THR A 46 7.37 2.84 -1.73
N TRP A 47 6.76 3.99 -1.96
CA TRP A 47 5.35 4.26 -1.67
C TRP A 47 4.54 4.42 -2.94
N TRP A 48 3.30 3.93 -2.88
CA TRP A 48 2.34 3.97 -3.97
C TRP A 48 1.02 4.58 -3.50
N GLU A 49 0.46 5.45 -4.32
CA GLU A 49 -0.87 6.02 -4.11
C GLU A 49 -1.92 5.04 -4.61
N LEU A 50 -2.85 4.71 -3.73
CA LEU A 50 -3.87 3.68 -3.91
C LEU A 50 -5.26 4.31 -3.86
N GLU A 51 -6.08 3.94 -4.82
CA GLU A 51 -7.50 4.28 -4.88
C GLU A 51 -8.33 2.99 -4.79
N GLY A 52 -9.14 2.90 -3.75
CA GLY A 52 -10.08 1.81 -3.52
C GLY A 52 -11.52 2.32 -3.50
N ASP A 53 -12.48 1.40 -3.46
CA ASP A 53 -13.91 1.76 -3.51
C ASP A 53 -14.37 2.67 -2.34
N LYS A 54 -13.79 2.47 -1.15
CA LYS A 54 -14.13 3.22 0.07
C LYS A 54 -12.94 3.86 0.77
N LEU A 55 -11.73 3.63 0.26
CA LEU A 55 -10.50 4.00 0.93
C LEU A 55 -9.44 4.37 -0.10
N ASN A 56 -8.92 5.58 0.04
CA ASN A 56 -7.79 6.09 -0.72
C ASN A 56 -6.65 6.42 0.24
N GLY A 57 -5.42 6.29 -0.22
CA GLY A 57 -4.25 6.64 0.57
C GLY A 57 -2.96 6.08 0.01
N TRP A 58 -1.93 6.00 0.84
CA TRP A 58 -0.59 5.55 0.47
C TRP A 58 -0.23 4.26 1.19
N ALA A 59 0.44 3.35 0.50
CA ALA A 59 1.02 2.17 1.13
C ALA A 59 2.46 1.95 0.65
N ALA A 60 3.28 1.43 1.56
CA ALA A 60 4.63 1.00 1.23
C ALA A 60 4.58 -0.32 0.47
N GLU A 61 5.42 -0.47 -0.55
CA GLU A 61 5.55 -1.69 -1.34
C GLU A 61 6.07 -2.86 -0.52
N GLY A 62 7.02 -2.60 0.38
CA GLY A 62 7.76 -3.58 1.14
C GLY A 62 9.00 -2.96 1.77
N ASP A 63 9.67 -3.71 2.65
CA ASP A 63 10.93 -3.31 3.33
C ASP A 63 12.20 -3.78 2.59
N GLY A 64 12.06 -4.30 1.37
CA GLY A 64 13.13 -4.89 0.58
C GLY A 64 13.36 -6.39 0.85
N THR A 65 12.82 -6.94 1.94
CA THR A 65 12.81 -8.39 2.22
C THR A 65 11.40 -8.96 2.05
N THR A 66 10.41 -8.29 2.65
CA THR A 66 9.00 -8.65 2.59
C THR A 66 8.28 -7.65 1.69
N ARG A 67 7.59 -8.17 0.68
CA ARG A 67 6.68 -7.39 -0.14
C ARG A 67 5.28 -7.44 0.47
N TRP A 68 4.67 -6.27 0.69
CA TRP A 68 3.32 -6.14 1.25
C TRP A 68 2.29 -5.75 0.20
N LEU A 69 2.71 -5.02 -0.85
CA LEU A 69 1.87 -4.60 -1.95
C LEU A 69 2.13 -5.51 -3.16
N THR A 70 1.17 -6.39 -3.47
CA THR A 70 1.27 -7.33 -4.59
C THR A 70 0.28 -6.97 -5.71
N PRO A 71 0.71 -6.93 -6.99
CA PRO A 71 -0.17 -6.90 -8.14
C PRO A 71 -1.16 -8.05 -8.12
N VAL A 72 -2.36 -7.77 -8.59
CA VAL A 72 -3.35 -8.80 -8.90
C VAL A 72 -3.10 -9.24 -10.34
N GLU A 73 -2.86 -10.54 -10.53
CA GLU A 73 -2.88 -11.18 -11.85
C GLU A 73 -4.30 -11.49 -12.31
#